data_AF-A0AA47BRJ0-F1
#
_entry.id   AF-A0AA47BRJ0-F1
#
_cell.length_a   1.000
_cell.length_b   1.000
_cell.length_c   1.000
_cell.angle_alpha   90.00
_cell.angle_beta   90.00
_cell.angle_gamma   90.00
#
_symmetry.space_group_name_H-M   'P 1'
#
loop_
_entity.id
_entity.type
_entity.pdbx_description
1 polymer ?
#
loop_
_entity_poly.entity_id
_entity_poly.type
_entity_poly.pdbx_seq_one_letter_code
_entity_poly.pdbx_strand_id
1 'polypeptide(L)' 'MAIVEKIAYVDFSRQILNTEKELPISYDEAFDNIRHNIEFNFSRIEKVVFTIEGRQVNKSLYVIQADADY' A
#
# COMPACT_ATOMS: atom_id res chain seq x y z
N MET A 1 -10.58 6.64 2.14
CA MET A 1 -9.72 6.49 3.34
C MET A 1 -10.60 6.47 4.56
N ALA A 2 -10.57 5.39 5.33
CA ALA A 2 -11.24 5.31 6.64
C ALA A 2 -10.16 5.31 7.74
N ILE A 3 -10.42 6.01 8.84
CA ILE A 3 -9.54 6.03 10.03
C ILE A 3 -10.26 5.25 11.13
N VAL A 4 -9.71 4.12 11.53
CA VAL A 4 -10.18 3.29 12.65
C VAL A 4 -9.01 3.17 13.61
N GLU A 5 -9.19 3.52 14.89
CA GLU A 5 -8.15 3.27 15.92
C GLU A 5 -6.75 3.85 15.59
N LYS A 6 -6.69 5.04 14.98
CA LYS A 6 -5.44 5.68 14.50
C LYS A 6 -4.68 4.92 13.42
N ILE A 7 -5.34 3.94 12.79
CA ILE A 7 -4.84 3.20 11.64
C ILE A 7 -5.48 3.78 10.38
N ALA A 8 -4.64 4.07 9.39
CA ALA A 8 -5.10 4.45 8.05
C ALA A 8 -4.98 3.26 7.11
N TYR A 9 -6.11 2.90 6.50
CA TYR A 9 -6.16 1.93 5.43
C TYR A 9 -6.13 2.66 4.09
N VAL A 10 -5.09 2.37 3.31
CA VAL A 10 -4.92 2.86 1.95
C VAL A 10 -5.18 1.70 1.02
N ASP A 11 -6.38 1.70 0.44
CA ASP A 11 -6.87 0.64 -0.43
C ASP A 11 -6.68 1.01 -1.89
N PHE A 12 -5.94 0.18 -2.61
CA PHE A 12 -5.68 0.33 -4.04
C PHE A 12 -6.56 -0.63 -4.83
N SER A 13 -6.84 -0.29 -6.09
CA SER A 13 -7.40 -1.25 -7.05
C SER A 13 -6.30 -2.18 -7.58
N ARG A 14 -6.68 -3.33 -8.17
CA ARG A 14 -5.73 -4.23 -8.84
C ARG A 14 -4.88 -3.59 -9.94
N GLN A 15 -5.27 -2.41 -10.45
CA GLN A 15 -4.50 -1.69 -11.46
C GLN A 15 -3.07 -1.39 -10.99
N ILE A 16 -2.86 -1.24 -9.67
CA ILE A 16 -1.53 -1.01 -9.10
C ILE A 16 -0.56 -2.17 -9.28
N LEU A 17 -1.02 -3.36 -9.67
CA LEU A 17 -0.11 -4.48 -9.97
C LEU A 17 0.54 -4.33 -11.35
N ASN A 18 -0.03 -3.52 -12.23
CA ASN A 18 0.43 -3.34 -13.60
C ASN A 18 1.33 -2.11 -13.79
N THR A 19 1.50 -1.29 -12.75
CA THR A 19 2.19 0.02 -12.84
C THR A 19 3.71 -0.04 -12.71
N GLU A 20 4.31 -1.20 -12.41
CA GLU A 20 5.74 -1.32 -12.10
C GLU A 20 6.60 -0.93 -13.29
N LYS A 21 6.13 -1.25 -14.51
CA LYS A 21 6.84 -0.92 -15.76
C LYS A 21 6.85 0.58 -16.05
N GLU A 22 5.98 1.34 -15.41
CA GLU A 22 5.78 2.77 -15.64
C GLU A 22 6.38 3.63 -14.51
N LEU A 23 6.65 3.04 -13.35
CA LEU A 23 7.22 3.75 -12.22
C LEU A 23 8.76 3.83 -12.35
N PRO A 24 9.34 5.03 -12.14
CA PRO A 24 10.79 5.20 -12.12
C PRO A 24 11.44 4.66 -10.82
N ILE A 25 10.63 4.21 -9.85
CA ILE A 25 11.03 3.74 -8.53
C ILE A 25 10.35 2.40 -8.23
N SER A 26 10.92 1.63 -7.31
CA SER A 26 10.31 0.38 -6.85
C SER A 26 9.01 0.63 -6.09
N TYR A 27 8.14 -0.38 -6.02
CA TYR A 27 6.91 -0.28 -5.22
C TYR A 27 7.20 -0.09 -3.73
N ASP A 28 8.26 -0.69 -3.19
CA ASP A 28 8.64 -0.50 -1.78
C ASP A 28 8.95 0.97 -1.51
N GLU A 29 9.72 1.61 -2.40
CA GLU A 29 10.04 3.04 -2.31
C GLU A 29 8.79 3.92 -2.50
N ALA A 30 7.92 3.57 -3.44
CA ALA A 30 6.66 4.29 -3.65
C ALA A 30 5.74 4.20 -2.41
N PHE A 31 5.59 3.02 -1.81
CA PHE A 31 4.78 2.83 -0.61
C PHE A 31 5.40 3.46 0.64
N ASP A 32 6.73 3.44 0.76
CA ASP A 32 7.42 4.16 1.82
C ASP A 32 7.21 5.68 1.70
N ASN A 33 7.27 6.23 0.49
CA ASN A 33 6.97 7.64 0.23
C ASN A 33 5.54 7.99 0.61
N ILE A 34 4.56 7.16 0.22
CA ILE A 34 3.14 7.37 0.59
C ILE A 34 2.99 7.31 2.12
N ARG A 35 3.59 6.31 2.77
CA ARG A 35 3.54 6.15 4.23
C ARG A 35 4.09 7.39 4.92
N HIS A 36 5.29 7.83 4.53
CA HIS A 36 5.94 9.00 5.10
C HIS A 36 5.06 10.26 4.93
N ASN A 37 4.45 10.45 3.76
CA ASN A 37 3.58 11.59 3.51
C ASN A 37 2.35 11.58 4.43
N ILE A 38 1.73 10.42 4.64
CA ILE A 38 0.57 10.27 5.52
C ILE A 38 0.96 10.52 6.97
N GLU A 39 2.01 9.87 7.46
CA GLU A 39 2.46 10.01 8.85
C GLU A 39 2.90 11.44 9.18
N PHE A 40 3.57 12.11 8.23
CA PHE A 40 3.99 13.50 8.40
C PHE A 40 2.82 14.48 8.47
N ASN A 41 1.84 14.36 7.55
CA ASN A 41 0.72 15.31 7.47
C ASN A 41 -0.39 15.02 8.49
N PHE A 42 -0.48 13.78 8.98
CA PHE A 42 -1.54 13.35 9.87
C PHE A 42 -0.96 12.72 11.14
N SER A 43 -0.45 13.55 12.04
CA SER A 43 0.23 13.14 13.28
C SER A 43 -0.58 12.26 14.25
N ARG A 44 -1.89 12.11 14.03
CA ARG A 44 -2.75 11.20 14.79
C ARG A 44 -2.80 9.78 14.22
N ILE A 45 -2.27 9.57 13.01
CA ILE A 45 -2.14 8.25 12.40
C ILE A 45 -0.85 7.63 12.94
N GLU A 46 -0.97 6.45 13.55
CA GLU A 46 0.15 5.71 14.13
C GLU A 46 0.58 4.53 13.25
N LYS A 47 -0.28 4.13 12.31
CA LYS A 47 -0.03 3.00 11.41
C LYS A 47 -0.71 3.20 10.07
N VAL A 48 0.01 2.93 8.98
CA VAL A 48 -0.54 2.86 7.64
C VAL A 48 -0.53 1.39 7.19
N VAL A 49 -1.69 0.91 6.75
CA VAL A 49 -1.85 -0.43 6.18
C VAL A 49 -2.26 -0.27 4.72
N PHE A 50 -1.43 -0.81 3.83
CA PHE A 50 -1.74 -0.88 2.40
C PHE A 50 -2.56 -2.13 2.12
N THR A 51 -3.64 -1.98 1.36
CA THR A 51 -4.50 -3.06 0.90
C THR A 51 -4.71 -2.97 -0.61
N ILE A 52 -5.02 -4.10 -1.25
CA ILE A 52 -5.49 -4.16 -2.64
C ILE A 52 -6.85 -4.86 -2.60
N GLU A 53 -7.90 -4.15 -3.00
CA GLU A 53 -9.29 -4.62 -2.94
C GLU A 53 -9.65 -5.26 -1.58
N GLY A 54 -9.27 -4.58 -0.50
CA GLY A 54 -9.52 -5.02 0.87
C GLY A 54 -8.61 -6.13 1.39
N ARG A 55 -7.66 -6.65 0.60
CA ARG A 55 -6.65 -7.63 1.05
C ARG A 55 -5.36 -6.94 1.47
N GLN A 56 -4.87 -7.21 2.67
CA GLN A 56 -3.64 -6.61 3.17
C GLN A 56 -2.42 -7.09 2.39
N VAL A 57 -1.57 -6.15 2.00
CA VAL A 57 -0.30 -6.44 1.34
C VAL A 57 0.77 -6.63 2.41
N ASN A 58 1.40 -7.79 2.46
CA ASN A 58 2.59 -7.99 3.29
C ASN A 58 3.82 -7.51 2.52
N LYS A 59 4.87 -7.09 3.26
CA LYS A 59 6.09 -6.44 2.78
C LYS A 59 6.85 -7.14 1.63
N SER A 60 6.44 -8.36 1.27
CA SER A 60 6.78 -8.97 -0.01
C SER A 60 5.58 -8.86 -0.96
N LEU A 61 5.54 -7.79 -1.75
CA LEU A 61 4.63 -7.67 -2.90
C LEU A 61 4.69 -8.87 -3.85
N TYR A 62 5.80 -9.62 -3.81
CA TYR A 62 6.01 -10.89 -4.50
C TYR A 62 4.98 -11.98 -4.18
N VAL A 63 4.25 -11.90 -3.07
CA VAL A 63 3.32 -12.98 -2.67
C VAL A 63 1.94 -12.82 -3.35
N ILE A 64 1.53 -11.61 -3.75
CA ILE A 64 0.22 -11.43 -4.39
C ILE A 64 0.22 -11.95 -5.84
N GLN A 65 1.38 -11.97 -6.50
CA GLN A 65 1.51 -12.62 -7.82
C GLN A 65 1.37 -14.15 -7.72
N ALA A 66 1.87 -14.78 -6.64
CA ALA A 66 1.80 -16.23 -6.48
C ALA A 66 0.38 -16.76 -6.18
N ASP A 67 -0.46 -15.96 -5.53
CA ASP A 67 -1.84 -16.35 -5.17
C ASP A 67 -2.89 -15.90 -6.21
N ALA A 68 -2.52 -15.09 -7.20
CA ALA A 68 -3.42 -14.67 -8.28
C ALA A 68 -3.41 -15.61 -9.50
N ASP A 69 -2.47 -16.57 -9.53
CA ASP A 69 -2.27 -17.56 -10.60
C ASP A 69 -2.86 -18.95 -10.26
N TYR A 70 -3.69 -19.07 -9.21
CA TYR A 70 -4.39 -20.31 -8.83
C TYR A 70 -5.90 -20.12 -8.62
#